data_AF-A0A4R0U5S0-F1
#
_entry.id   AF-A0A4R0U5S0-F1
#
_cell.length_a   1.000
_cell.length_b   1.000
_cell.length_c   1.000
_cell.angle_alpha   90.00
_cell.angle_beta   90.00
_cell.angle_gamma   90.00
#
_symmetry.space_group_name_H-M   'P 1'
#
loop_
_entity.id
_entity.type
_entity.pdbx_description
1 polymer ?
#
loop_
_entity_poly.entity_id
_entity_poly.type
_entity_poly.pdbx_seq_one_letter_code
_entity_poly.pdbx_strand_id
1 'polypeptide(L)'
;MHDAVDDSELTKTNLQKKLASKIVGVFSPDSLGRLTNRQRGRSKAVVGITYDGKQHPLRFSFATNSKSEVKIDSLPESRVESTPVFLPSRELMSIFPGFVSLYDSRQIAFDETWRDTCNLLGRTPLRRTPGSDVDKALQPIMGILGGKVDESAGKFYLHRSEGTFEMPLVAEGLRKLATIYRLVQSGVLLNSGFLFWDEPEANLNPASQKAIVQMVIELANAGV
;
A
#
# COMPACT_ATOMS: atom_id res chain seq x y z
N MET A 1 28.21 17.06 -0.83
CA MET A 1 27.49 18.14 -0.14
C MET A 1 26.51 17.43 0.77
N HIS A 2 26.74 17.53 2.09
CA HIS A 2 25.92 16.88 3.11
C HIS A 2 24.53 17.52 3.06
N ASP A 3 23.53 16.80 2.58
CA ASP A 3 22.14 17.16 2.81
C ASP A 3 21.84 16.81 4.27
N ALA A 4 22.03 17.82 5.13
CA ALA A 4 21.46 17.82 6.46
C ALA A 4 19.94 17.66 6.29
N VAL A 5 19.44 16.49 6.65
CA VAL A 5 18.00 16.26 6.82
C VAL A 5 17.54 17.26 7.89
N ASP A 6 16.75 18.23 7.45
CA ASP A 6 16.21 19.30 8.26
C ASP A 6 15.24 18.71 9.30
N ASP A 7 15.75 18.47 10.51
CA ASP A 7 15.03 17.95 11.68
C ASP A 7 13.90 18.89 12.17
N SER A 8 13.70 20.04 11.52
CA SER A 8 12.67 21.04 11.89
C SER A 8 11.28 20.81 11.28
N GLU A 9 11.12 19.89 10.31
CA GLU A 9 9.83 19.64 9.63
C GLU A 9 8.79 18.85 10.47
N LEU A 10 9.21 18.23 11.58
CA LEU A 10 8.38 17.35 12.43
C LEU A 10 7.75 18.06 13.64
N THR A 11 7.28 19.30 13.48
CA THR A 11 6.43 19.89 14.53
C THR A 11 5.13 19.10 14.68
N LYS A 12 4.65 18.93 15.92
CA LYS A 12 3.36 18.25 16.23
C LYS A 12 2.21 18.75 15.34
N THR A 13 2.21 20.05 15.03
CA THR A 13 1.24 20.70 14.12
C THR A 13 1.31 20.17 12.69
N ASN A 14 2.51 20.01 12.12
CA ASN A 14 2.67 19.44 10.78
C ASN A 14 2.17 17.99 10.74
N LEU A 15 2.48 17.19 11.77
CA LEU A 15 1.99 15.81 11.86
C LEU A 15 0.46 15.75 11.97
N GLN A 16 -0.17 16.65 12.73
CA GLN A 16 -1.62 16.77 12.81
C GLN A 16 -2.28 17.04 11.45
N LYS A 17 -1.69 17.93 10.63
CA LYS A 17 -2.15 18.22 9.27
C LYS A 17 -1.92 17.02 8.34
N LYS A 18 -0.74 16.39 8.40
CA LYS A 18 -0.40 15.21 7.57
C LYS A 18 -1.36 14.04 7.86
N LEU A 19 -1.63 13.73 9.12
CA LEU A 19 -2.61 12.70 9.51
C LEU A 19 -4.01 13.02 9.00
N ALA A 20 -4.48 14.26 9.18
CA ALA A 20 -5.79 14.68 8.67
C ALA A 20 -5.88 14.57 7.14
N SER A 21 -4.87 15.06 6.43
CA SER A 21 -4.80 14.97 4.96
C SER A 21 -4.84 13.53 4.50
N LYS A 22 -4.07 12.64 5.13
CA LYS A 22 -4.02 11.22 4.77
C LYS A 22 -5.36 10.51 4.98
N ILE A 23 -6.02 10.79 6.11
CA ILE A 23 -7.35 10.23 6.40
C ILE A 23 -8.38 10.74 5.37
N VAL A 24 -8.34 12.04 5.05
CA VAL A 24 -9.26 12.60 4.05
C VAL A 24 -8.97 12.04 2.66
N GLY A 25 -7.71 11.85 2.27
CA GLY A 25 -7.36 11.26 0.98
C GLY A 25 -7.80 9.80 0.85
N VAL A 26 -7.72 9.01 1.93
CA VAL A 26 -8.14 7.60 1.93
C VAL A 26 -9.66 7.42 1.98
N PHE A 27 -10.38 8.19 2.80
CA PHE A 27 -11.82 8.02 2.95
C PHE A 27 -12.66 8.93 2.04
N SER A 28 -12.02 9.91 1.39
CA SER A 28 -12.64 10.90 0.49
C SER A 28 -13.88 11.65 1.03
N PRO A 29 -13.93 12.11 2.31
CA PRO A 29 -15.01 12.98 2.77
C PRO A 29 -14.78 14.45 2.36
N ASP A 30 -15.84 15.27 2.28
CA ASP A 30 -15.70 16.72 2.06
C ASP A 30 -14.87 17.44 3.15
N SER A 31 -14.82 16.88 4.37
CA SER A 31 -13.96 17.34 5.46
C SER A 31 -13.79 16.27 6.52
N LEU A 32 -12.70 16.31 7.28
CA LEU A 32 -12.35 15.32 8.29
C LEU A 32 -13.49 15.02 9.28
N GLY A 33 -14.21 16.04 9.76
CA GLY A 33 -15.29 15.90 10.72
C GLY A 33 -16.48 15.05 10.24
N ARG A 34 -16.62 14.84 8.92
CA ARG A 34 -17.69 13.97 8.35
C ARG A 34 -17.46 12.48 8.62
N LEU A 35 -16.25 12.09 9.06
CA LEU A 35 -15.93 10.73 9.48
C LEU A 35 -16.33 10.45 10.94
N THR A 36 -16.90 11.44 11.65
CA THR A 36 -17.52 11.18 12.96
C THR A 36 -18.94 10.65 12.80
N ASN A 37 -19.43 9.89 13.79
CA ASN A 37 -20.82 9.41 13.79
C ASN A 37 -21.80 10.59 13.67
N ARG A 38 -22.75 10.45 12.73
CA ARG A 38 -23.81 11.44 12.51
C ARG A 38 -24.79 11.41 13.67
N GLN A 39 -24.80 12.49 14.46
CA GLN A 39 -25.76 12.69 15.53
C GLN A 39 -26.03 14.19 15.71
N ARG A 40 -27.13 14.53 16.39
CA ARG A 40 -27.41 15.91 16.76
C ARG A 40 -26.35 16.38 17.78
N GLY A 41 -25.69 17.48 17.48
CA GLY A 41 -24.64 18.04 18.34
C GLY A 41 -23.23 17.59 17.95
N ARG A 42 -22.27 17.77 18.86
CA ARG A 42 -20.85 17.48 18.61
C ARG A 42 -20.53 16.03 18.93
N SER A 43 -19.94 15.34 17.97
CA SER A 43 -19.35 14.01 18.12
C SER A 43 -17.82 14.09 18.08
N LYS A 44 -17.15 13.10 18.69
CA LYS A 44 -15.70 12.96 18.69
C LYS A 44 -15.34 11.55 18.21
N ALA A 45 -14.49 11.45 17.19
CA ALA A 45 -13.81 10.22 16.82
C ALA A 45 -12.44 10.18 17.50
N VAL A 46 -12.05 8.99 17.95
CA VAL A 46 -10.75 8.74 18.57
C VAL A 46 -10.13 7.53 17.87
N VAL A 47 -8.89 7.69 17.43
CA VAL A 47 -8.09 6.64 16.82
C VAL A 47 -6.91 6.35 17.73
N GLY A 48 -6.66 5.07 17.99
CA GLY A 48 -5.52 4.59 18.76
C GLY A 48 -4.84 3.44 18.03
N ILE A 49 -3.52 3.52 17.88
CA ILE A 49 -2.69 2.50 17.24
C ILE A 49 -1.56 2.17 18.22
N THR A 50 -1.47 0.90 18.57
CA THR A 50 -0.41 0.33 19.41
C THR A 50 0.55 -0.44 18.54
N TYR A 51 1.85 -0.33 18.81
CA TYR A 51 2.89 -1.04 18.09
C TYR A 51 3.58 -2.00 19.03
N ASP A 52 3.91 -3.19 18.53
CA ASP A 52 4.73 -4.13 19.30
C ASP A 52 6.10 -3.52 19.62
N GLY A 53 6.59 -3.77 20.83
CA GLY A 53 7.84 -3.19 21.33
C GLY A 53 7.83 -1.67 21.58
N LYS A 54 6.69 -0.97 21.43
CA LYS A 54 6.57 0.45 21.79
C LYS A 54 5.70 0.65 23.03
N GLN A 55 6.14 1.53 23.94
CA GLN A 55 5.43 1.83 25.19
C GLN A 55 4.25 2.78 24.98
N HIS A 56 4.41 3.78 24.11
CA HIS A 56 3.36 4.76 23.86
C HIS A 56 2.64 4.52 22.53
N PRO A 57 1.29 4.54 22.51
CA PRO A 57 0.55 4.43 21.26
C PRO A 57 0.57 5.75 20.49
N LEU A 58 0.35 5.66 19.18
CA LEU A 58 -0.15 6.80 18.42
C LEU A 58 -1.64 6.95 18.74
N ARG A 59 -2.02 8.07 19.37
CA ARG A 59 -3.42 8.39 19.65
C ARG A 59 -3.75 9.78 19.17
N PHE A 60 -4.83 9.90 18.41
CA PHE A 60 -5.32 11.20 17.96
C PHE A 60 -6.84 11.20 17.89
N SER A 61 -7.41 12.38 17.81
CA SER A 61 -8.85 12.56 17.76
C SER A 61 -9.27 13.74 16.90
N PHE A 62 -10.49 13.71 16.42
CA PHE A 62 -11.11 14.81 15.68
C PHE A 62 -12.61 14.84 15.98
N ALA A 63 -13.23 15.98 15.75
CA ALA A 63 -14.64 16.19 16.04
C ALA A 63 -15.41 16.60 14.79
N THR A 64 -16.72 16.70 14.90
CA THR A 64 -17.62 17.03 13.78
C THR A 64 -17.27 18.36 13.08
N ASN A 65 -16.64 19.29 13.80
CA ASN A 65 -16.19 20.58 13.27
C ASN A 65 -14.73 20.58 12.76
N SER A 66 -13.99 19.48 12.90
CA SER A 66 -12.62 19.38 12.40
C SER A 66 -12.60 19.42 10.87
N LYS A 67 -11.68 20.22 10.30
CA LYS A 67 -11.54 20.40 8.85
C LYS A 67 -10.29 19.72 8.31
N SER A 68 -9.13 20.23 8.70
CA SER A 68 -7.83 19.89 8.11
C SER A 68 -6.79 19.43 9.14
N GLU A 69 -7.18 19.25 10.40
CA GLU A 69 -6.27 18.89 11.49
C GLU A 69 -6.94 17.91 12.46
N VAL A 70 -6.18 16.88 12.86
CA VAL A 70 -6.48 16.06 14.04
C VAL A 70 -5.85 16.72 15.28
N LYS A 71 -6.29 16.31 16.47
CA LYS A 71 -5.60 16.57 17.73
C LYS A 71 -4.79 15.34 18.11
N ILE A 72 -3.47 15.46 18.20
CA ILE A 72 -2.62 14.36 18.70
C ILE A 72 -2.63 14.36 20.22
N ASP A 73 -3.10 13.24 20.77
CA ASP A 73 -3.24 12.98 22.21
C ASP A 73 -2.02 12.20 22.75
N SER A 74 -1.40 11.32 21.93
CA SER A 74 -0.20 10.54 22.27
C SER A 74 0.62 10.23 21.02
N LEU A 75 1.94 10.14 21.16
CA LEU A 75 2.87 9.71 20.11
C LEU A 75 3.75 8.56 20.64
N PRO A 76 4.15 7.61 19.78
CA PRO A 76 5.18 6.65 20.14
C PRO A 76 6.52 7.36 20.38
N GLU A 77 7.34 6.78 21.25
CA GLU A 77 8.65 7.30 21.63
C GLU A 77 9.67 7.37 20.48
N SER A 78 9.41 6.64 19.39
CA SER A 78 10.23 6.69 18.17
C SER A 78 9.38 6.32 16.95
N ARG A 79 9.84 6.75 15.77
CA ARG A 79 9.18 6.45 14.50
C ARG A 79 9.19 4.95 14.23
N VAL A 80 8.09 4.46 13.65
CA VAL A 80 8.01 3.10 13.12
C VAL A 80 8.51 3.15 11.68
N GLU A 81 9.63 2.49 11.42
CA GLU A 81 10.17 2.32 10.08
C GLU A 81 9.49 1.13 9.42
N SER A 82 8.48 1.42 8.60
CA SER A 82 7.72 0.40 7.88
C SER A 82 7.22 0.95 6.56
N THR A 83 7.04 0.08 5.57
CA THR A 83 6.35 0.43 4.32
C THR A 83 5.01 -0.30 4.28
N PRO A 84 3.90 0.34 4.71
CA PRO A 84 2.58 -0.27 4.58
C PRO A 84 2.17 -0.30 3.11
N VAL A 85 1.55 -1.39 2.70
CA VAL A 85 0.94 -1.61 1.40
C VAL A 85 -0.53 -1.90 1.60
N PHE A 86 -1.38 -1.20 0.87
CA PHE A 86 -2.80 -1.49 0.81
C PHE A 86 -3.18 -1.92 -0.60
N LEU A 87 -3.54 -3.18 -0.78
CA LEU A 87 -4.07 -3.68 -2.04
C LEU A 87 -5.59 -3.55 -2.04
N PRO A 88 -6.17 -2.70 -2.91
CA PRO A 88 -7.62 -2.61 -3.04
C PRO A 88 -8.19 -3.86 -3.73
N SER A 89 -9.51 -4.02 -3.69
CA SER A 89 -10.21 -5.14 -4.34
C SER A 89 -10.03 -5.18 -5.86
N ARG A 90 -9.69 -4.05 -6.49
CA ARG A 90 -9.41 -3.92 -7.94
C ARG A 90 -7.90 -3.97 -8.19
N GLU A 91 -7.49 -4.57 -9.32
CA GLU A 91 -6.10 -4.49 -9.74
C GLU A 91 -5.69 -3.07 -10.17
N LEU A 92 -4.42 -2.72 -10.01
CA LEU A 92 -3.91 -1.38 -10.31
C LEU A 92 -2.88 -1.34 -11.44
N MET A 93 -2.36 -2.49 -11.88
CA MET A 93 -1.27 -2.52 -12.84
C MET A 93 -1.69 -2.07 -14.24
N SER A 94 -2.95 -2.26 -14.61
CA SER A 94 -3.47 -1.82 -15.91
C SER A 94 -3.67 -0.29 -15.98
N ILE A 95 -3.96 0.34 -14.84
CA ILE A 95 -4.16 1.79 -14.75
C ILE A 95 -2.88 2.54 -14.36
N PHE A 96 -1.85 1.83 -13.89
CA PHE A 96 -0.57 2.41 -13.44
C PHE A 96 0.02 3.50 -14.37
N PRO A 97 0.03 3.35 -15.72
CA PRO A 97 0.69 4.32 -16.59
C PRO A 97 0.16 5.75 -16.41
N GLY A 98 1.01 6.64 -15.88
CA GLY A 98 0.67 8.04 -15.65
C GLY A 98 -0.28 8.32 -14.47
N PHE A 99 -0.78 7.30 -13.77
CA PHE A 99 -1.78 7.45 -12.72
C PHE A 99 -1.29 8.30 -11.55
N VAL A 100 -0.07 8.06 -11.05
CA VAL A 100 0.49 8.83 -9.93
C VAL A 100 0.59 10.32 -10.29
N SER A 101 1.09 10.63 -11.48
CA SER A 101 1.19 12.02 -11.97
C SER A 101 -0.19 12.67 -12.14
N LEU A 102 -1.16 11.92 -12.69
CA LEU A 102 -2.53 12.39 -12.83
C LEU A 102 -3.17 12.69 -11.48
N TYR A 103 -3.03 11.78 -10.51
CA TYR A 103 -3.52 11.94 -9.14
C TYR A 103 -2.89 13.16 -8.46
N ASP A 104 -1.57 13.32 -8.58
CA ASP A 104 -0.84 14.40 -7.89
C ASP A 104 -1.11 15.78 -8.52
N SER A 105 -1.52 15.85 -9.80
CA SER A 105 -1.71 17.10 -10.54
C SER A 105 -3.17 17.52 -10.75
N ARG A 106 -4.14 16.62 -10.54
CA ARG A 106 -5.57 16.86 -10.81
C ARG A 106 -6.44 16.38 -9.66
N GLN A 107 -7.63 16.95 -9.54
CA GLN A 107 -8.67 16.41 -8.68
C GLN A 107 -9.34 15.23 -9.38
N ILE A 108 -9.13 14.02 -8.86
CA ILE A 108 -9.75 12.79 -9.36
C ILE A 108 -10.45 12.05 -8.22
N ALA A 109 -11.51 11.32 -8.55
CA ALA A 109 -12.36 10.61 -7.57
C ALA A 109 -11.82 9.20 -7.25
N PHE A 110 -10.53 9.10 -6.95
CA PHE A 110 -9.90 7.87 -6.44
C PHE A 110 -9.43 8.11 -5.02
N ASP A 111 -9.52 7.09 -4.17
CA ASP A 111 -8.92 7.19 -2.85
C ASP A 111 -7.39 7.09 -2.92
N GLU A 112 -6.73 7.66 -1.92
CA GLU A 112 -5.27 7.81 -1.89
C GLU A 112 -4.53 6.47 -1.83
N THR A 113 -5.19 5.37 -1.44
CA THR A 113 -4.53 4.05 -1.37
C THR A 113 -4.14 3.54 -2.75
N TRP A 114 -4.89 3.87 -3.80
CA TRP A 114 -4.57 3.50 -5.17
C TRP A 114 -3.28 4.20 -5.62
N ARG A 115 -3.14 5.48 -5.26
CA ARG A 115 -1.96 6.28 -5.59
C ARG A 115 -0.72 5.79 -4.84
N ASP A 116 -0.87 5.45 -3.56
CA ASP A 116 0.22 4.87 -2.76
C ASP A 116 0.71 3.57 -3.36
N THR A 117 -0.19 2.63 -3.66
CA THR A 117 0.18 1.32 -4.20
C THR A 117 0.77 1.43 -5.60
N CYS A 118 0.25 2.32 -6.46
CA CYS A 118 0.89 2.64 -7.74
C CYS A 118 2.30 3.18 -7.53
N ASN A 119 2.54 4.09 -6.58
CA ASN A 119 3.89 4.58 -6.28
C ASN A 119 4.84 3.43 -5.88
N LEU A 120 4.37 2.51 -5.03
CA LEU A 120 5.14 1.34 -4.62
C LEU A 120 5.45 0.37 -5.78
N LEU A 121 4.49 0.16 -6.68
CA LEU A 121 4.69 -0.67 -7.89
C LEU A 121 5.77 -0.12 -8.81
N GLY A 122 5.87 1.21 -8.90
CA GLY A 122 6.86 1.92 -9.70
C GLY A 122 8.28 1.88 -9.15
N ARG A 123 8.49 1.36 -7.92
CA ARG A 123 9.85 1.20 -7.37
C ARG A 123 10.65 0.20 -8.22
N THR A 124 11.93 0.51 -8.42
CA THR A 124 12.87 -0.35 -9.15
C THR A 124 12.96 -1.72 -8.47
N PRO A 125 12.92 -2.83 -9.22
CA PRO A 125 13.06 -4.15 -8.62
C PRO A 125 14.48 -4.31 -8.07
N LEU A 126 14.60 -4.97 -6.92
CA LEU A 126 15.88 -5.42 -6.41
C LEU A 126 16.44 -6.53 -7.28
N ARG A 127 17.75 -6.74 -7.21
CA ARG A 127 18.40 -7.87 -7.87
C ARG A 127 17.86 -9.17 -7.26
N ARG A 128 17.19 -9.99 -8.09
CA ARG A 128 16.73 -11.32 -7.69
C ARG A 128 17.93 -12.17 -7.25
N THR A 129 17.77 -12.84 -6.10
CA THR A 129 18.72 -13.83 -5.59
C THR A 129 18.05 -15.20 -5.65
N PRO A 130 18.29 -16.00 -6.70
CA PRO A 130 17.67 -17.32 -6.83
C PRO A 130 17.90 -18.20 -5.60
N GLY A 131 16.85 -18.86 -5.13
CA GLY A 131 16.92 -19.75 -3.96
C GLY A 131 16.93 -19.06 -2.60
N SER A 132 16.81 -17.73 -2.54
CA SER A 132 16.51 -17.02 -1.28
C SER A 132 15.11 -17.40 -0.77
N ASP A 133 14.84 -17.16 0.51
CA ASP A 133 13.53 -17.50 1.09
C ASP A 133 12.40 -16.69 0.44
N VAL A 134 12.68 -15.44 0.06
CA VAL A 134 11.78 -14.61 -0.75
C VAL A 134 11.50 -15.24 -2.12
N ASP A 135 12.55 -15.76 -2.79
CA ASP A 135 12.39 -16.40 -4.09
C ASP A 135 11.58 -17.70 -4.01
N LYS A 136 11.77 -18.47 -2.93
CA LYS A 136 10.96 -19.66 -2.61
C LYS A 136 9.50 -19.28 -2.34
N ALA A 137 9.27 -18.23 -1.54
CA ALA A 137 7.94 -17.75 -1.20
C ALA A 137 7.12 -17.31 -2.42
N LEU A 138 7.80 -16.82 -3.47
CA LEU A 138 7.15 -16.42 -4.72
C LEU A 138 6.84 -17.58 -5.68
N GLN A 139 7.44 -18.77 -5.50
CA GLN A 139 7.27 -19.89 -6.44
C GLN A 139 5.80 -20.29 -6.68
N PRO A 140 4.91 -20.37 -5.66
CA PRO A 140 3.51 -20.71 -5.88
C PRO A 140 2.81 -19.75 -6.85
N ILE A 141 3.08 -18.44 -6.72
CA ILE A 141 2.51 -17.44 -7.63
C ILE A 141 3.17 -17.51 -9.00
N MET A 142 4.50 -17.63 -9.05
CA MET A 142 5.24 -17.71 -10.31
C MET A 142 4.80 -18.89 -11.17
N GLY A 143 4.47 -20.03 -10.55
CA GLY A 143 3.93 -21.20 -11.24
C GLY A 143 2.58 -20.94 -11.94
N ILE A 144 1.74 -20.08 -11.36
CA ILE A 144 0.45 -19.68 -11.97
C ILE A 144 0.63 -18.54 -12.98
N LEU A 145 1.50 -17.58 -12.67
CA LEU A 145 1.86 -16.51 -13.59
C LEU A 145 2.51 -17.05 -14.85
N GLY A 146 3.20 -18.20 -14.80
CA GLY A 146 3.75 -18.89 -15.97
C GLY A 146 4.75 -18.03 -16.76
N GLY A 147 5.41 -17.08 -16.08
CA GLY A 147 6.13 -16.02 -16.77
C GLY A 147 6.78 -15.00 -15.85
N LYS A 148 7.36 -13.97 -16.46
CA LYS A 148 8.00 -12.84 -15.77
C LYS A 148 7.17 -11.58 -15.98
N VAL A 149 7.10 -10.76 -14.95
CA VAL A 149 6.54 -9.41 -15.02
C VAL A 149 7.69 -8.41 -15.02
N ASP A 150 7.63 -7.43 -15.90
CA ASP A 150 8.53 -6.28 -15.88
C ASP A 150 7.78 -4.98 -16.20
N GLU A 151 8.51 -3.88 -16.09
CA GLU A 151 8.02 -2.54 -16.37
C GLU A 151 8.93 -1.91 -17.42
N SER A 152 8.31 -1.37 -18.46
CA SER A 152 8.99 -0.67 -19.55
C SER A 152 8.18 0.55 -19.98
N ALA A 153 8.84 1.70 -20.03
CA ALA A 153 8.26 2.99 -20.45
C ALA A 153 6.95 3.37 -19.71
N GLY A 154 6.87 3.10 -18.42
CA GLY A 154 5.73 3.39 -17.55
C GLY A 154 4.60 2.38 -17.66
N LYS A 155 4.81 1.22 -18.28
CA LYS A 155 3.79 0.17 -18.48
C LYS A 155 4.30 -1.17 -18.00
N PHE A 156 3.41 -1.95 -17.40
CA PHE A 156 3.72 -3.32 -17.02
C PHE A 156 3.38 -4.31 -18.13
N TYR A 157 4.23 -5.33 -18.24
CA TYR A 157 4.08 -6.42 -19.19
C TYR A 157 4.20 -7.76 -18.49
N LEU A 158 3.51 -8.77 -19.03
CA LEU A 158 3.66 -10.17 -18.64
C LEU A 158 4.28 -10.94 -19.82
N HIS A 159 5.46 -11.50 -19.61
CA HIS A 159 6.18 -12.33 -20.57
C HIS A 159 5.96 -13.80 -20.26
N ARG A 160 5.38 -14.53 -21.21
CA ARG A 160 5.18 -15.99 -21.15
C ARG A 160 5.74 -16.66 -22.39
N SER A 161 5.69 -17.99 -22.42
CA SER A 161 6.01 -18.79 -23.60
C SER A 161 5.18 -18.41 -24.83
N GLU A 162 3.94 -17.99 -24.63
CA GLU A 162 3.02 -17.64 -25.72
C GLU A 162 3.26 -16.23 -26.29
N GLY A 163 4.04 -15.39 -25.59
CA GLY A 163 4.33 -14.02 -26.00
C GLY A 163 4.38 -13.03 -24.85
N THR A 164 4.43 -11.76 -25.23
CA THR A 164 4.42 -10.61 -24.32
C THR A 164 3.04 -9.98 -24.34
N PHE A 165 2.45 -9.77 -23.17
CA PHE A 165 1.12 -9.19 -23.02
C PHE A 165 1.21 -7.89 -22.24
N GLU A 166 0.64 -6.81 -22.79
CA GLU A 166 0.35 -5.61 -22.01
C GLU A 166 -0.60 -5.95 -20.87
N MET A 167 -0.36 -5.38 -19.68
CA MET A 167 -1.17 -5.72 -18.51
C MET A 167 -2.70 -5.58 -18.72
N PRO A 168 -3.24 -4.57 -19.45
CA PRO A 168 -4.68 -4.52 -19.75
C PRO A 168 -5.26 -5.74 -20.49
N LEU A 169 -4.44 -6.51 -21.21
CA LEU A 169 -4.87 -7.73 -21.90
C LEU A 169 -4.78 -8.99 -21.02
N VAL A 170 -4.21 -8.87 -19.82
CA VAL A 170 -4.05 -9.96 -18.87
C VAL A 170 -5.28 -10.09 -17.99
N ALA A 171 -5.75 -11.32 -17.73
CA ALA A 171 -6.87 -11.58 -16.84
C ALA A 171 -6.65 -10.96 -15.45
N GLU A 172 -7.69 -10.38 -14.85
CA GLU A 172 -7.58 -9.64 -13.58
C GLU A 172 -6.92 -10.43 -12.45
N GLY A 173 -7.29 -11.70 -12.29
CA GLY A 173 -6.67 -12.53 -11.26
C GLY A 173 -5.16 -12.68 -11.44
N LEU A 174 -4.67 -12.77 -12.68
CA LEU A 174 -3.23 -12.80 -12.97
C LEU A 174 -2.58 -11.43 -12.71
N ARG A 175 -3.28 -10.32 -12.98
CA ARG A 175 -2.79 -8.96 -12.64
C ARG A 175 -2.62 -8.77 -11.13
N LYS A 176 -3.53 -9.30 -10.32
CA LYS A 176 -3.40 -9.30 -8.85
C LYS A 176 -2.17 -10.09 -8.39
N LEU A 177 -1.95 -11.27 -8.94
CA LEU A 177 -0.75 -12.07 -8.69
C LEU A 177 0.54 -11.35 -9.12
N ALA A 178 0.52 -10.71 -10.30
CA ALA A 178 1.62 -9.92 -10.81
C ALA A 178 1.95 -8.72 -9.92
N THR A 179 0.94 -8.10 -9.30
CA THR A 179 1.08 -6.98 -8.35
C THR A 179 1.92 -7.41 -7.15
N ILE A 180 1.59 -8.55 -6.54
CA ILE A 180 2.33 -9.07 -5.38
C ILE A 180 3.75 -9.44 -5.78
N TYR A 181 3.90 -10.18 -6.88
CA TYR A 181 5.19 -10.53 -7.42
C TYR A 181 6.08 -9.28 -7.59
N ARG A 182 5.53 -8.20 -8.14
CA ARG A 182 6.24 -6.94 -8.33
C ARG A 182 6.63 -6.27 -7.01
N LEU A 183 5.73 -6.22 -6.04
CA LEU A 183 5.98 -5.59 -4.74
C LEU A 183 7.01 -6.34 -3.89
N VAL A 184 7.00 -7.68 -3.95
CA VAL A 184 8.04 -8.49 -3.31
C VAL A 184 9.39 -8.25 -4.01
N GLN A 185 9.40 -8.21 -5.36
CA GLN A 185 10.63 -7.96 -6.11
C GLN A 185 11.26 -6.60 -5.85
N SER A 186 10.47 -5.55 -5.62
CA SER A 186 10.98 -4.22 -5.27
C SER A 186 11.41 -4.09 -3.80
N GLY A 187 11.32 -5.18 -3.03
CA GLY A 187 11.65 -5.18 -1.61
C GLY A 187 10.65 -4.44 -0.74
N VAL A 188 9.51 -4.00 -1.29
CA VAL A 188 8.48 -3.27 -0.54
C VAL A 188 7.89 -4.14 0.56
N LEU A 189 7.69 -5.43 0.26
CA LEU A 189 7.23 -6.43 1.22
C LEU A 189 8.40 -7.17 1.89
N LEU A 190 9.61 -6.60 1.94
CA LEU A 190 10.74 -7.22 2.64
C LEU A 190 11.10 -6.40 3.88
N ASN A 191 11.42 -7.06 4.99
CA ASN A 191 11.99 -6.48 6.22
C ASN A 191 11.16 -5.31 6.80
N SER A 192 9.94 -5.56 7.30
CA SER A 192 9.02 -4.60 7.97
C SER A 192 7.93 -3.96 7.09
N GLY A 193 7.48 -4.66 6.06
CA GLY A 193 6.31 -4.23 5.27
C GLY A 193 5.01 -4.75 5.89
N PHE A 194 3.97 -3.91 5.99
CA PHE A 194 2.62 -4.39 6.33
C PHE A 194 1.84 -4.59 5.04
N LEU A 195 1.25 -5.77 4.83
CA LEU A 195 0.32 -5.99 3.72
C LEU A 195 -1.12 -6.01 4.24
N PHE A 196 -1.88 -4.99 3.85
CA PHE A 196 -3.34 -4.98 3.97
C PHE A 196 -3.92 -5.28 2.60
N TRP A 197 -4.75 -6.32 2.50
CA TRP A 197 -5.35 -6.70 1.23
C TRP A 197 -6.86 -6.81 1.39
N ASP A 198 -7.56 -5.93 0.69
CA ASP A 198 -9.00 -5.93 0.57
C ASP A 198 -9.49 -6.93 -0.48
N GLU A 199 -10.46 -7.77 -0.11
CA GLU A 199 -11.01 -8.86 -0.93
C GLU A 199 -9.93 -9.70 -1.66
N PRO A 200 -9.00 -10.35 -0.93
CA PRO A 200 -7.90 -11.11 -1.53
C PRO A 200 -8.36 -12.24 -2.44
N GLU A 201 -9.56 -12.78 -2.24
CA GLU A 201 -10.18 -13.85 -3.01
C GLU A 201 -10.87 -13.38 -4.31
N ALA A 202 -11.18 -12.08 -4.43
CA ALA A 202 -11.98 -11.57 -5.54
C ALA A 202 -11.28 -11.77 -6.89
N ASN A 203 -12.04 -12.22 -7.89
CA ASN A 203 -11.55 -12.46 -9.27
C ASN A 203 -10.42 -13.49 -9.37
N LEU A 204 -10.26 -14.36 -8.36
CA LEU A 204 -9.29 -15.45 -8.35
C LEU A 204 -9.93 -16.82 -8.50
N ASN A 205 -9.30 -17.67 -9.30
CA ASN A 205 -9.66 -19.09 -9.36
C ASN A 205 -9.13 -19.86 -8.12
N PRO A 206 -9.64 -21.06 -7.83
CA PRO A 206 -9.24 -21.82 -6.65
C PRO A 206 -7.73 -22.12 -6.56
N ALA A 207 -7.05 -22.31 -7.69
CA ALA A 207 -5.60 -22.53 -7.72
C ALA A 207 -4.84 -21.27 -7.28
N SER A 208 -5.26 -20.09 -7.74
CA SER A 208 -4.67 -18.80 -7.40
C SER A 208 -4.85 -18.48 -5.91
N GLN A 209 -6.02 -18.76 -5.36
CA GLN A 209 -6.28 -18.59 -3.92
C GLN A 209 -5.32 -19.45 -3.08
N LYS A 210 -5.15 -20.73 -3.44
CA LYS A 210 -4.19 -21.62 -2.76
C LYS A 210 -2.75 -21.11 -2.86
N ALA A 211 -2.34 -20.63 -4.03
CA ALA A 211 -1.00 -20.09 -4.22
C ALA A 211 -0.73 -18.84 -3.39
N ILE A 212 -1.72 -17.94 -3.25
CA ILE A 212 -1.61 -16.77 -2.37
C ILE A 212 -1.48 -17.19 -0.92
N VAL A 213 -2.33 -18.10 -0.44
CA VAL A 213 -2.24 -18.57 0.95
C VAL A 213 -0.87 -19.17 1.23
N GLN A 214 -0.35 -20.02 0.32
CA GLN A 214 0.99 -20.58 0.46
C GLN A 214 2.04 -19.46 0.49
N MET A 215 2.00 -18.52 -0.45
CA MET A 215 2.98 -17.44 -0.51
C MET A 215 2.93 -16.53 0.72
N VAL A 216 1.76 -16.21 1.26
CA VAL A 216 1.63 -15.44 2.51
C VAL A 216 2.28 -16.18 3.68
N ILE A 217 2.05 -17.50 3.79
CA ILE A 217 2.66 -18.33 4.84
C ILE A 217 4.19 -18.35 4.69
N GLU A 218 4.70 -18.54 3.47
CA GLU A 218 6.14 -18.57 3.20
C GLU A 218 6.81 -17.21 3.47
N LEU A 219 6.16 -16.11 3.09
CA LEU A 219 6.64 -14.76 3.41
C LEU A 219 6.69 -14.54 4.92
N ALA A 220 5.63 -14.88 5.65
CA ALA A 220 5.59 -14.75 7.10
C ALA A 220 6.72 -15.56 7.78
N ASN A 221 6.97 -16.78 7.30
CA ASN A 221 8.08 -17.62 7.80
C ASN A 221 9.46 -17.04 7.48
N ALA A 222 9.59 -16.30 6.37
CA ALA A 222 10.83 -15.62 5.97
C ALA A 222 11.07 -14.30 6.73
N GLY A 223 10.22 -13.96 7.72
CA GLY A 223 10.35 -12.73 8.51
C GLY A 223 9.80 -11.48 7.80
N VAL A 224 8.88 -11.68 6.86
CA VAL A 224 8.06 -10.62 6.25
C VAL A 224 6.78 -10.42 7.05
#